data_AF-A0A972BTA6-F1
#
_entry.id   AF-A0A972BTA6-F1
#
_cell.length_a   1.000
_cell.length_b   1.000
_cell.length_c   1.000
_cell.angle_alpha   90.00
_cell.angle_beta   90.00
_cell.angle_gamma   90.00
#
_symmetry.space_group_name_H-M   'P 1'
#
loop_
_entity.id
_entity.type
_entity.pdbx_description
1 polymer ?
#
loop_
_entity_poly.entity_id
_entity_poly.type
_entity_poly.pdbx_seq_one_letter_code
_entity_poly.pdbx_strand_id
1 'polypeptide(L)'
;MRSISTKTSSVRERDIKITYNLIFRNALYSLECIKESGREENPNDYCLAENITDDETEAEIFLHQVAKGKVFPVHIKDLVEDYFN
;
A
#
# COMPACT_ATOMS: atom_id res chain seq x y z
N MET A 1 3.19 -24.33 1.83
CA MET A 1 3.49 -23.10 1.07
C MET A 1 2.23 -22.23 1.11
N ARG A 2 2.23 -21.12 1.86
CA ARG A 2 1.10 -20.18 1.80
C ARG A 2 1.25 -19.38 0.51
N SER A 3 0.25 -19.47 -0.36
CA SER A 3 0.16 -18.72 -1.60
C SER A 3 0.28 -17.22 -1.28
N ILE A 4 1.15 -16.52 -2.00
CA ILE A 4 1.16 -15.06 -1.98
C ILE A 4 -0.11 -14.64 -2.72
N SER A 5 -1.07 -14.03 -2.03
CA SER A 5 -2.20 -13.35 -2.66
C SER A 5 -1.94 -11.86 -2.64
N THR A 6 -2.04 -11.24 -3.82
CA THR A 6 -1.85 -9.80 -3.99
C THR A 6 -3.12 -9.19 -4.55
N LYS A 7 -3.65 -8.17 -3.88
CA LYS A 7 -4.73 -7.31 -4.41
C LYS A 7 -4.12 -5.99 -4.85
N THR A 8 -4.31 -5.63 -6.11
CA THR A 8 -3.73 -4.40 -6.68
C THR A 8 -4.82 -3.38 -6.97
N SER A 9 -4.61 -2.16 -6.50
CA SER A 9 -5.38 -0.98 -6.89
C SER A 9 -4.44 0.02 -7.54
N SER A 10 -4.88 0.76 -8.55
CA SER A 10 -4.07 1.83 -9.13
C SER A 10 -4.91 3.04 -9.44
N VAL A 11 -4.33 4.22 -9.20
CA VAL A 11 -4.95 5.51 -9.48
C VAL A 11 -4.03 6.33 -10.35
N ARG A 12 -4.64 7.09 -11.26
CA ARG A 12 -3.94 8.01 -12.14
C ARG A 12 -4.36 9.44 -11.80
N GLU A 13 -3.37 10.29 -11.57
CA GLU A 13 -3.55 11.73 -11.40
C GLU A 13 -2.60 12.45 -12.37
N ARG A 14 -3.17 13.06 -13.41
CA ARG A 14 -2.41 13.66 -14.52
C ARG A 14 -1.45 12.60 -15.12
N ASP A 15 -0.16 12.90 -15.16
CA ASP A 15 0.91 12.02 -15.66
C ASP A 15 1.48 11.08 -14.60
N ILE A 16 0.97 11.12 -13.36
CA ILE A 16 1.44 10.30 -12.25
C ILE A 16 0.48 9.12 -12.07
N LYS A 17 1.02 7.90 -12.10
CA LYS A 17 0.31 6.68 -11.72
C LYS A 17 0.86 6.16 -10.40
N ILE A 18 -0.03 5.95 -9.44
CA ILE A 18 0.27 5.34 -8.15
C ILE A 18 -0.40 3.97 -8.12
N THR A 19 0.37 2.94 -7.79
CA THR A 19 -0.07 1.55 -7.66
C THR A 19 0.06 1.15 -6.19
N TYR A 20 -0.98 0.55 -5.65
CA TYR A 20 -1.06 0.01 -4.30
C TYR A 20 -1.22 -1.51 -4.39
N ASN A 21 -0.32 -2.25 -3.77
CA ASN A 21 -0.40 -3.71 -3.69
C ASN A 21 -0.60 -4.10 -2.23
N LEU A 22 -1.75 -4.70 -1.94
CA LEU A 22 -2.00 -5.36 -0.67
C LEU A 22 -1.49 -6.80 -0.77
N ILE A 23 -0.47 -7.13 0.01
CA ILE A 23 0.30 -8.37 -0.07
C ILE A 23 0.02 -9.19 1.19
N PHE A 24 -0.51 -10.41 1.03
CA PHE A 24 -0.64 -11.34 2.15
C PHE A 24 0.60 -12.24 2.24
N ARG A 25 1.32 -12.17 3.37
CA ARG A 25 2.51 -12.97 3.63
C ARG A 25 2.60 -13.29 5.13
N ASN A 26 3.00 -14.52 5.47
CA ASN A 26 3.25 -14.91 6.87
C ASN A 26 2.07 -14.67 7.83
N ALA A 27 0.82 -14.86 7.37
CA ALA A 27 -0.41 -14.59 8.13
C ALA A 27 -0.77 -13.11 8.32
N LEU A 28 0.00 -12.19 7.74
CA LEU A 28 -0.22 -10.76 7.89
C LEU A 28 -0.33 -10.12 6.51
N TYR A 29 -1.09 -9.03 6.46
CA TYR A 29 -1.19 -8.15 5.32
C TYR A 29 -0.10 -7.08 5.40
N SER A 30 0.41 -6.69 4.24
CA SER A 30 1.36 -5.61 4.02
C SER A 30 0.86 -4.73 2.89
N LEU A 31 1.18 -3.44 2.91
CA LEU A 31 0.84 -2.52 1.83
C LEU A 31 2.11 -1.99 1.16
N GLU A 32 2.22 -2.24 -0.14
CA GLU A 32 3.22 -1.63 -1.00
C GLU A 32 2.58 -0.51 -1.82
N CYS A 33 3.26 0.62 -1.92
CA CYS A 33 2.83 1.79 -2.68
C CYS A 33 3.96 2.24 -3.61
N ILE A 34 3.68 2.27 -4.91
CA ILE A 34 4.66 2.52 -5.98
C ILE A 34 4.15 3.68 -6.83
N LYS A 35 5.01 4.67 -7.06
CA LYS A 35 4.83 5.66 -8.11
C LYS A 35 5.57 5.19 -9.37
N GLU A 36 4.84 4.87 -10.44
CA GLU A 36 5.42 4.12 -11.58
C GLU A 36 6.57 4.83 -12.33
N SER A 37 6.66 6.15 -12.25
CA SER A 37 7.76 6.92 -12.85
C SER A 37 8.93 7.17 -11.89
N GLY A 38 8.89 6.56 -10.72
CA GLY A 38 9.78 6.84 -9.60
C GLY A 38 10.93 5.84 -9.44
N ARG A 39 11.77 6.08 -8.43
CA ARG A 39 12.87 5.16 -8.06
C ARG A 39 12.58 4.54 -6.70
N GLU A 40 12.78 3.23 -6.56
CA GLU A 40 12.51 2.50 -5.31
C GLU A 40 13.32 3.03 -4.11
N GLU A 41 14.52 3.55 -4.35
CA GLU A 41 15.38 4.15 -3.32
C GLU A 41 14.85 5.49 -2.77
N ASN A 42 13.90 6.13 -3.48
CA ASN A 42 13.36 7.41 -3.09
C ASN A 42 12.06 7.22 -2.29
N PRO A 43 11.98 7.67 -1.03
CA PRO A 43 10.78 7.52 -0.21
C PRO A 43 9.55 8.26 -0.76
N ASN A 44 9.74 9.22 -1.68
CA ASN A 44 8.63 9.88 -2.38
C ASN A 44 8.00 9.03 -3.49
N ASP A 45 8.69 7.98 -3.90
CA ASP A 45 8.37 7.18 -5.07
C ASP A 45 8.04 5.72 -4.71
N TYR A 46 8.48 5.25 -3.55
CA TYR A 46 8.22 3.89 -3.08
C TYR A 46 8.09 3.83 -1.55
N CYS A 47 7.15 3.01 -1.10
CA CYS A 47 7.02 2.64 0.30
C CYS A 47 6.46 1.22 0.44
N LEU A 48 7.05 0.45 1.34
CA LEU A 48 6.52 -0.82 1.81
C LEU A 48 6.26 -0.71 3.32
N ALA A 49 5.00 -0.88 3.72
CA ALA A 49 4.57 -1.04 5.09
C ALA A 49 4.26 -2.51 5.33
N GLU A 50 5.12 -3.19 6.11
CA GLU A 50 5.01 -4.63 6.34
C GLU A 50 4.20 -4.95 7.60
N ASN A 51 3.46 -6.05 7.55
CA ASN A 51 2.82 -6.66 8.72
C ASN A 51 1.83 -5.72 9.45
N ILE A 52 0.97 -5.03 8.68
CA ILE A 52 0.09 -3.98 9.19
C ILE A 52 -1.12 -4.52 9.97
N THR A 53 -1.70 -5.65 9.55
CA THR A 53 -2.86 -6.30 10.21
C THR A 53 -2.98 -7.76 9.78
N ASP A 54 -3.60 -8.62 10.59
CA ASP A 54 -4.04 -9.97 10.19
C ASP A 54 -5.50 -10.01 9.66
N ASP A 55 -6.27 -8.93 9.81
CA ASP A 55 -7.65 -8.83 9.33
C ASP A 55 -7.69 -8.40 7.85
N GLU A 56 -8.19 -9.29 6.98
CA GLU A 56 -8.36 -9.03 5.54
C GLU A 56 -9.31 -7.87 5.26
N THR A 57 -10.37 -7.74 6.04
CA THR A 57 -11.41 -6.72 5.85
C THR A 57 -10.85 -5.34 6.17
N GLU A 58 -10.13 -5.21 7.28
CA GLU A 58 -9.47 -3.95 7.64
C GLU A 58 -8.38 -3.57 6.62
N ALA A 59 -7.58 -4.55 6.19
CA ALA A 59 -6.56 -4.36 5.17
C ALA A 59 -7.14 -3.86 3.83
N GLU A 60 -8.29 -4.41 3.41
CA GLU A 60 -9.00 -3.97 2.21
C GLU A 60 -9.63 -2.58 2.36
N ILE A 61 -10.23 -2.28 3.52
CA ILE A 61 -10.79 -0.96 3.79
C ILE A 61 -9.67 0.08 3.71
N PHE A 62 -8.53 -0.18 4.35
CA PHE A 62 -7.38 0.70 4.30
C PHE A 62 -6.87 0.90 2.87
N LEU A 63 -6.69 -0.20 2.11
CA LEU A 63 -6.33 -0.14 0.68
C LEU A 63 -7.30 0.75 -0.13
N HIS A 64 -8.60 0.60 0.10
CA HIS A 64 -9.61 1.41 -0.59
C HIS A 64 -9.50 2.89 -0.22
N GLN A 65 -9.28 3.20 1.06
CA GLN A 65 -9.14 4.58 1.55
C GLN A 65 -7.89 5.26 0.97
N VAL A 66 -6.73 4.61 1.03
CA VAL A 66 -5.48 5.20 0.49
C VAL A 66 -5.53 5.37 -1.03
N ALA A 67 -6.10 4.41 -1.74
CA ALA A 67 -6.29 4.51 -3.18
C ALA A 67 -7.24 5.65 -3.55
N LYS A 68 -8.37 5.76 -2.86
CA LYS A 68 -9.33 6.86 -3.07
C LYS A 68 -8.72 8.23 -2.76
N GLY A 69 -7.88 8.30 -1.72
CA GLY A 69 -7.15 9.52 -1.34
C GLY A 69 -5.97 9.87 -2.26
N LYS A 70 -5.60 8.98 -3.20
CA LYS A 70 -4.40 9.12 -4.05
C LYS A 70 -3.13 9.37 -3.23
N VAL A 71 -3.04 8.67 -2.10
CA VAL A 71 -1.94 8.82 -1.14
C VAL A 71 -0.60 8.52 -1.82
N PHE A 72 0.38 9.40 -1.63
CA PHE A 72 1.74 9.21 -2.13
C PHE A 72 2.56 8.30 -1.20
N PRO A 73 3.56 7.57 -1.73
CA PRO A 73 4.36 6.62 -0.96
C PRO A 73 4.94 7.17 0.35
N VAL A 74 5.40 8.42 0.35
CA VAL A 74 6.00 9.09 1.52
C VAL A 74 5.06 9.15 2.74
N HIS A 75 3.75 9.12 2.53
CA HIS A 75 2.75 9.24 3.60
C HIS A 75 2.22 7.89 4.10
N ILE A 76 2.58 6.77 3.46
CA ILE A 76 1.96 5.48 3.74
C ILE A 76 2.26 4.99 5.15
N LYS A 77 3.51 5.17 5.64
CA LYS A 77 3.88 4.73 6.99
C LYS A 77 3.11 5.48 8.07
N ASP A 78 3.05 6.81 7.95
CA ASP A 78 2.34 7.66 8.90
C ASP A 78 0.85 7.27 8.96
N LEU A 79 0.22 7.06 7.80
CA LEU A 79 -1.19 6.66 7.74
C LEU A 79 -1.45 5.24 8.27
N VAL A 80 -0.50 4.31 8.08
CA VAL A 80 -0.59 2.98 8.70
C VAL A 80 -0.50 3.10 10.21
N GLU A 81 0.43 3.91 10.71
CA GLU A 81 0.59 4.13 12.15
C GLU A 81 -0.68 4.75 12.76
N ASP A 82 -1.25 5.77 12.11
CA ASP A 82 -2.47 6.46 12.55
C ASP A 82 -3.74 5.59 12.47
N TYR A 83 -3.80 4.62 11.55
CA TYR A 83 -5.00 3.81 11.33
C TYR A 83 -5.04 2.55 12.20
N PHE A 84 -3.88 1.91 12.42
CA PHE A 84 -3.78 0.60 13.08
C PHE A 84 -3.25 0.65 14.53
N ASN A 85 -2.81 1.81 15.04
CA ASN A 85 -2.38 2.00 16.44
C ASN A 85 -3.17 3.11 17.15
#